data_AF-A0A131XQN8-F1
#
_entry.id   AF-A0A131XQN8-F1
#
_cell.length_a   1.000
_cell.length_b   1.000
_cell.length_c   1.000
_cell.angle_alpha   90.00
_cell.angle_beta   90.00
_cell.angle_gamma   90.00
#
_symmetry.space_group_name_H-M   'P 1'
#
loop_
_entity.id
_entity.type
_entity.pdbx_description
1 polymer ?
#
loop_
_entity_poly.entity_id
_entity_poly.type
_entity_poly.pdbx_seq_one_letter_code
_entity_poly.pdbx_strand_id
1 'polypeptide(L)'
;MCERLADRGCFHPLSNVWKVFFLSEKRRYHATASELVEAARLRPRAKPFFEKKVSSVISHAVDRCDVDVVQRLLNVVLYLGMQECCGLVLSFLLEFHCDADDLNSAQKTFEHSETYGIELNPVTFYRYTCYLSSRGIPIPHDLLLRKYKMDPRRAKDAARQRNVKFKF
;
A
#
# COMPACT_ATOMS: atom_id res chain seq x y z
N MET A 1 1.03 26.87 13.59
CA MET A 1 -0.43 26.94 13.87
C MET A 1 -1.04 25.54 13.99
N CYS A 2 -0.72 24.63 13.07
CA CYS A 2 -1.17 23.22 13.08
C CYS A 2 -0.82 22.47 14.36
N GLU A 3 0.41 22.62 14.87
CA GLU A 3 0.83 21.99 16.14
C GLU A 3 -0.03 22.43 17.32
N ARG A 4 -0.31 23.73 17.47
CA ARG A 4 -1.17 24.24 18.55
C ARG A 4 -2.58 23.67 18.50
N LEU A 5 -3.13 23.44 17.31
CA LEU A 5 -4.44 22.80 17.14
C LEU A 5 -4.37 21.29 17.44
N ALA A 6 -3.27 20.65 17.07
CA ALA A 6 -3.01 19.25 17.37
C ALA A 6 -2.85 19.02 18.89
N ASP A 7 -2.17 19.92 19.59
CA ASP A 7 -2.01 19.90 21.06
C ASP A 7 -3.35 20.06 21.79
N ARG A 8 -4.28 20.80 21.19
CA ARG A 8 -5.66 20.92 21.67
C ARG A 8 -6.55 19.74 21.28
N GLY A 9 -6.03 18.74 20.58
CA GLY A 9 -6.75 17.54 20.17
C GLY A 9 -7.68 17.73 18.97
N CYS A 10 -7.54 18.79 18.18
CA CYS A 10 -8.39 19.08 17.01
C CYS A 10 -8.08 18.20 15.78
N PHE A 11 -7.87 16.90 15.97
CA PHE A 11 -7.38 15.99 14.92
C PHE A 11 -8.38 15.76 13.78
N HIS A 12 -9.69 15.75 14.07
CA HIS A 12 -10.70 15.54 13.03
C HIS A 12 -10.69 16.68 11.97
N PRO A 13 -10.78 17.97 12.34
CA PRO A 13 -10.58 19.07 11.38
C PRO A 13 -9.23 19.02 10.66
N LEU A 14 -8.14 18.73 11.38
CA LEU A 14 -6.80 18.67 10.78
C LEU A 14 -6.69 17.58 9.71
N SER A 15 -7.25 16.39 9.95
CA SER A 15 -7.27 15.30 8.97
C SER A 15 -8.09 15.64 7.72
N ASN A 16 -9.18 16.42 7.87
CA ASN A 16 -9.97 16.88 6.72
C ASN A 16 -9.21 17.91 5.88
N VAL A 17 -8.58 18.90 6.54
CA VAL A 17 -7.77 19.91 5.86
C VAL A 17 -6.56 19.26 5.18
N TRP A 18 -5.91 18.31 5.85
CA TRP A 18 -4.83 17.52 5.28
C TRP A 18 -5.27 16.86 3.98
N LYS A 19 -6.40 16.14 3.97
CA LYS A 19 -6.91 15.48 2.77
C LYS A 19 -7.10 16.46 1.62
N VAL A 20 -7.72 17.63 1.88
CA VAL A 20 -7.96 18.66 0.85
C VAL A 20 -6.65 19.17 0.25
N PHE A 21 -5.67 19.47 1.09
CA PHE A 21 -4.37 19.95 0.63
C PHE A 21 -3.53 18.87 -0.05
N PHE A 22 -3.60 17.64 0.45
CA PHE A 22 -2.88 16.49 -0.10
C PHE A 22 -3.34 16.15 -1.53
N LEU A 23 -4.66 16.20 -1.76
CA LEU A 23 -5.29 15.93 -3.05
C LEU A 23 -5.32 17.12 -4.02
N SER A 24 -4.88 18.30 -3.59
CA SER A 24 -4.89 19.47 -4.45
C SER A 24 -3.90 19.34 -5.62
N GLU A 25 -4.30 19.78 -6.81
CA GLU A 25 -3.41 19.92 -7.98
C GLU A 25 -2.34 21.01 -7.79
N LYS A 26 -2.62 22.01 -6.95
CA LYS A 26 -1.65 23.07 -6.62
C LYS A 26 -0.57 22.55 -5.68
N ARG A 27 0.62 22.29 -6.21
CA ARG A 27 1.82 21.81 -5.47
C ARG A 27 2.13 22.57 -4.18
N ARG A 28 1.87 23.89 -4.14
CA ARG A 28 2.10 24.72 -2.94
C ARG A 28 1.37 24.22 -1.69
N TYR A 29 0.22 23.54 -1.86
CA TYR A 29 -0.55 23.01 -0.73
C TYR A 29 -0.01 21.67 -0.23
N HIS A 30 0.84 20.97 -0.99
CA HIS A 30 1.44 19.72 -0.55
C HIS A 30 2.40 19.92 0.62
N ALA A 31 3.12 21.05 0.65
CA ALA A 31 3.98 21.42 1.79
C ALA A 31 3.15 21.55 3.08
N THR A 32 2.01 22.23 3.02
CA THR A 32 1.09 22.36 4.16
C THR A 32 0.47 21.01 4.57
N ALA A 33 0.19 20.12 3.61
CA ALA A 33 -0.23 18.75 3.92
C ALA A 33 0.86 17.99 4.68
N SER A 34 2.13 18.11 4.29
CA SER A 34 3.25 17.50 5.02
C SER A 34 3.39 18.07 6.44
N GLU A 35 3.29 19.39 6.62
CA GLU A 35 3.31 20.01 7.96
C GLU A 35 2.19 19.49 8.89
N LEU A 36 1.01 19.20 8.33
CA LEU A 36 -0.10 18.61 9.09
C LEU A 36 0.20 17.16 9.52
N VAL A 37 0.90 16.40 8.68
CA VAL A 37 1.36 15.05 9.01
C VAL A 37 2.44 15.10 10.09
N GLU A 38 3.39 16.03 10.00
CA GLU A 38 4.40 16.25 11.05
C GLU A 38 3.76 16.58 12.40
N ALA A 39 2.79 17.50 12.39
CA ALA A 39 2.03 17.86 13.59
C ALA A 39 1.24 16.66 14.15
N ALA A 40 0.86 15.68 13.33
CA ALA A 40 0.17 14.48 13.79
C ALA A 40 1.13 13.39 14.30
N ARG A 41 2.34 13.29 13.76
CA ARG A 41 3.28 12.17 13.99
C ARG A 41 3.55 11.90 15.46
N LEU A 42 3.84 12.94 16.24
CA LEU A 42 4.20 12.80 17.66
C LEU A 42 2.98 12.58 18.58
N ARG A 43 1.78 12.46 18.02
CA ARG A 43 0.51 12.41 18.76
C ARG A 43 -0.26 11.15 18.35
N PRO A 44 -0.08 10.01 19.05
CA PRO A 44 -0.71 8.74 18.69
C PRO A 44 -2.23 8.80 18.51
N ARG A 45 -2.90 9.70 19.27
CA ARG A 45 -4.34 9.95 19.16
C ARG A 45 -4.79 10.51 17.80
N ALA A 46 -3.89 11.07 17.01
CA ALA A 46 -4.19 11.60 15.68
C ALA A 46 -4.35 10.48 14.64
N LYS A 47 -3.60 9.37 14.78
CA LYS A 47 -3.51 8.29 13.79
C LYS A 47 -4.88 7.79 13.30
N PRO A 48 -5.86 7.46 14.15
CA PRO A 48 -7.17 6.95 13.69
C PRO A 48 -7.95 7.94 12.82
N PHE A 49 -7.69 9.24 12.94
CA PHE A 49 -8.36 10.25 12.11
C PHE A 49 -7.80 10.28 10.68
N PHE A 50 -6.50 10.04 10.52
CA PHE A 50 -5.84 9.95 9.22
C PHE A 50 -6.15 8.61 8.54
N GLU A 51 -6.15 7.51 9.29
CA GLU A 51 -6.52 6.16 8.76
C GLU A 51 -7.91 6.19 8.10
N LYS A 52 -8.89 6.84 8.74
CA LYS A 52 -10.24 7.04 8.19
C LYS A 52 -10.29 7.80 6.86
N LYS A 53 -9.20 8.46 6.44
CA LYS A 53 -9.12 9.20 5.18
C LYS A 53 -8.43 8.41 4.07
N VAL A 54 -7.64 7.39 4.40
CA VAL A 54 -6.83 6.62 3.45
C VAL A 54 -7.68 6.07 2.30
N SER A 55 -8.75 5.34 2.60
CA SER A 55 -9.61 4.75 1.56
C SER A 55 -10.19 5.81 0.62
N SER A 56 -10.56 6.98 1.15
CA SER A 56 -11.10 8.06 0.33
C SER A 56 -10.04 8.75 -0.55
N VAL A 57 -8.79 8.82 -0.10
CA VAL A 57 -7.66 9.30 -0.92
C VAL A 57 -7.37 8.30 -2.03
N ILE A 58 -7.39 6.99 -1.72
CA ILE A 58 -7.20 5.93 -2.72
C ILE A 58 -8.31 5.98 -3.78
N SER A 59 -9.59 6.04 -3.39
CA SER A 59 -10.70 6.14 -4.36
C SER A 59 -10.50 7.33 -5.30
N HIS A 60 -10.12 8.49 -4.76
CA HIS A 60 -9.84 9.67 -5.59
C HIS A 60 -8.68 9.46 -6.57
N ALA A 61 -7.62 8.78 -6.14
CA ALA A 61 -6.47 8.46 -6.99
C ALA A 61 -6.86 7.46 -8.10
N VAL A 62 -7.65 6.44 -7.78
CA VAL A 62 -8.18 5.46 -8.74
C VAL A 62 -9.06 6.13 -9.80
N ASP A 63 -10.01 6.97 -9.37
CA ASP A 63 -10.92 7.68 -10.28
C ASP A 63 -10.19 8.59 -11.27
N ARG A 64 -8.99 9.06 -10.90
CA ARG A 64 -8.15 9.96 -11.73
C ARG A 64 -6.96 9.28 -12.38
N CYS A 65 -6.79 7.97 -12.17
CA CYS A 65 -5.60 7.23 -12.54
C CYS A 65 -4.28 7.90 -12.07
N ASP A 66 -4.30 8.52 -10.89
CA ASP A 66 -3.17 9.30 -10.33
C ASP A 66 -2.33 8.44 -9.39
N VAL A 67 -1.38 7.70 -9.95
CA VAL A 67 -0.46 6.83 -9.20
C VAL A 67 0.43 7.63 -8.23
N ASP A 68 0.78 8.87 -8.56
CA ASP A 68 1.63 9.73 -7.73
C ASP A 68 0.95 10.07 -6.39
N VAL A 69 -0.37 10.22 -6.37
CA VAL A 69 -1.14 10.37 -5.13
C VAL A 69 -1.00 9.13 -4.25
N VAL A 70 -1.08 7.92 -4.82
CA VAL A 70 -0.95 6.67 -4.06
C VAL A 70 0.48 6.48 -3.55
N GLN A 71 1.48 6.83 -4.36
CA GLN A 71 2.90 6.80 -3.96
C GLN A 71 3.17 7.75 -2.79
N ARG A 72 2.65 8.98 -2.86
CA ARG A 72 2.76 9.95 -1.76
C ARG A 72 2.00 9.48 -0.52
N LEU A 73 0.87 8.79 -0.71
CA LEU A 73 0.08 8.25 0.40
C LEU A 73 0.83 7.13 1.13
N LEU A 74 1.60 6.31 0.41
CA LEU A 74 2.48 5.29 1.00
C LEU A 74 3.45 5.91 2.00
N ASN A 75 4.07 7.03 1.63
CA ASN A 75 4.97 7.75 2.54
C ASN A 75 4.24 8.22 3.80
N VAL A 76 3.00 8.70 3.69
CA VAL A 76 2.22 9.15 4.86
C VAL A 76 1.85 7.97 5.77
N VAL A 77 1.37 6.85 5.23
CA VAL A 77 1.00 5.66 6.04
C VAL A 77 2.20 5.06 6.75
N LEU A 78 3.35 4.99 6.08
CA LEU A 78 4.60 4.53 6.69
C LEU A 78 5.06 5.49 7.79
N TYR A 79 5.04 6.80 7.51
CA TYR A 79 5.55 7.81 8.43
C TYR A 79 4.72 7.95 9.71
N LEU A 80 3.40 7.75 9.63
CA LEU A 80 2.49 7.72 10.78
C LEU A 80 2.34 6.32 11.40
N GLY A 81 3.04 5.30 10.87
CA GLY A 81 2.99 3.93 11.39
C GLY A 81 1.62 3.25 11.25
N MET A 82 0.89 3.53 10.16
CA MET A 82 -0.46 3.01 9.85
C MET A 82 -0.39 1.64 9.16
N GLN A 83 0.11 0.62 9.86
CA GLN A 83 0.43 -0.71 9.31
C GLN A 83 -0.71 -1.35 8.49
N GLU A 84 -1.94 -1.34 9.01
CA GLU A 84 -3.11 -1.89 8.28
C GLU A 84 -3.38 -1.15 6.96
N CYS A 85 -3.15 0.17 6.96
CA CYS A 85 -3.29 0.99 5.75
C CYS A 85 -2.15 0.78 4.76
N CYS A 86 -0.94 0.40 5.22
CA CYS A 86 0.19 0.12 4.33
C CYS A 86 -0.13 -1.01 3.34
N GLY A 87 -0.75 -2.10 3.82
CA GLY A 87 -1.14 -3.23 2.96
C GLY A 87 -2.15 -2.82 1.89
N LEU A 88 -3.12 -1.99 2.27
CA LEU A 88 -4.09 -1.44 1.32
C LEU A 88 -3.41 -0.56 0.25
N VAL A 89 -2.57 0.39 0.66
CA VAL A 89 -1.90 1.32 -0.26
C VAL A 89 -0.94 0.59 -1.21
N LEU A 90 -0.13 -0.34 -0.69
CA LEU A 90 0.78 -1.16 -1.51
C LEU A 90 0.01 -2.04 -2.49
N SER A 91 -1.15 -2.55 -2.09
CA SER A 91 -2.01 -3.33 -2.99
C SER A 91 -2.44 -2.47 -4.18
N PHE A 92 -2.96 -1.26 -3.95
CA PHE A 92 -3.35 -0.37 -5.06
C PHE A 92 -2.16 0.05 -5.93
N LEU A 93 -0.99 0.35 -5.36
CA LEU A 93 0.21 0.63 -6.15
C LEU A 93 0.57 -0.54 -7.06
N LEU A 94 0.52 -1.76 -6.54
CA LEU A 94 0.82 -2.95 -7.32
C LEU A 94 -0.17 -3.14 -8.47
N GLU A 95 -1.45 -2.91 -8.23
CA GLU A 95 -2.47 -2.94 -9.29
C GLU A 95 -2.19 -1.89 -10.36
N PHE A 96 -1.90 -0.64 -9.98
CA PHE A 96 -1.54 0.42 -10.93
C PHE A 96 -0.35 0.04 -11.81
N HIS A 97 0.72 -0.52 -11.21
CA HIS A 97 1.89 -0.91 -11.98
C HIS A 97 1.62 -2.11 -12.90
N CYS A 98 0.80 -3.07 -12.47
CA CYS A 98 0.34 -4.16 -13.33
C CYS A 98 -0.51 -3.65 -14.51
N ASP A 99 -1.46 -2.75 -14.25
CA ASP A 99 -2.35 -2.19 -15.27
C ASP A 99 -1.59 -1.28 -16.25
N ALA A 100 -0.56 -0.58 -15.79
CA ALA A 100 0.35 0.22 -16.60
C ALA A 100 1.41 -0.60 -17.33
N ASP A 101 1.42 -1.93 -17.18
CA ASP A 101 2.40 -2.83 -17.78
C ASP A 101 3.86 -2.50 -17.38
N ASP A 102 4.07 -1.97 -16.16
CA ASP A 102 5.36 -1.64 -15.58
C ASP A 102 5.85 -2.74 -14.63
N LEU A 103 6.56 -3.72 -15.20
CA LEU A 103 7.11 -4.86 -14.47
C LEU A 103 8.08 -4.46 -13.36
N ASN A 104 8.95 -3.49 -13.62
CA ASN A 104 10.00 -3.11 -12.68
C ASN A 104 9.40 -2.49 -11.42
N SER A 105 8.43 -1.60 -11.58
CA SER A 105 7.76 -0.96 -10.45
C SER A 105 6.82 -1.93 -9.71
N ALA A 106 6.17 -2.85 -10.43
CA ALA A 106 5.37 -3.91 -9.82
C ALA A 106 6.24 -4.82 -8.94
N GLN A 107 7.38 -5.28 -9.44
CA GLN A 107 8.33 -6.11 -8.68
C GLN A 107 8.85 -5.38 -7.44
N LYS A 108 9.27 -4.12 -7.58
CA LYS A 108 9.73 -3.29 -6.45
C LYS A 108 8.64 -3.09 -5.39
N THR A 109 7.39 -2.88 -5.81
CA THR A 109 6.26 -2.71 -4.89
C THR A 109 5.98 -4.00 -4.14
N PHE A 110 6.03 -5.14 -4.84
CA PHE A 110 5.91 -6.45 -4.22
C PHE A 110 7.05 -6.74 -3.23
N GLU A 111 8.31 -6.51 -3.61
CA GLU A 111 9.49 -6.64 -2.75
C GLU A 111 9.41 -5.75 -1.50
N HIS A 112 8.86 -4.54 -1.64
CA HIS A 112 8.62 -3.65 -0.51
C HIS A 112 7.66 -4.28 0.49
N SER A 113 6.55 -4.88 0.02
CA SER A 113 5.61 -5.56 0.91
C SER A 113 6.27 -6.74 1.65
N GLU A 114 7.10 -7.54 0.97
CA GLU A 114 7.84 -8.64 1.58
C GLU A 114 8.84 -8.18 2.63
N THR A 115 9.62 -7.13 2.32
CA THR A 115 10.68 -6.60 3.19
C THR A 115 10.13 -6.14 4.53
N TYR A 116 8.94 -5.55 4.54
CA TYR A 116 8.30 -5.04 5.75
C TYR A 116 7.27 -6.01 6.35
N GLY A 117 7.11 -7.21 5.79
CA GLY A 117 6.14 -8.19 6.25
C GLY A 117 4.69 -7.70 6.15
N ILE A 118 4.40 -6.84 5.18
CA ILE A 118 3.07 -6.25 4.98
C ILE A 118 2.24 -7.20 4.11
N GLU A 119 1.08 -7.61 4.62
CA GLU A 119 0.16 -8.46 3.87
C GLU A 119 -0.57 -7.64 2.79
N LEU A 120 -0.50 -8.11 1.55
CA LEU A 120 -1.24 -7.56 0.42
C LEU A 120 -2.65 -8.13 0.37
N ASN A 121 -3.58 -7.41 -0.27
CA ASN A 121 -4.92 -7.92 -0.52
C ASN A 121 -4.84 -9.22 -1.36
N PRO A 122 -5.52 -10.31 -0.97
CA PRO A 122 -5.51 -11.57 -1.70
C PRO A 122 -5.86 -11.46 -3.18
N VAL A 123 -6.78 -10.55 -3.54
CA VAL A 123 -7.18 -10.31 -4.93
C VAL A 123 -6.04 -9.69 -5.73
N THR A 124 -5.40 -8.68 -5.16
CA THR A 124 -4.23 -8.02 -5.76
C THR A 124 -3.07 -9.01 -5.91
N PHE A 125 -2.83 -9.83 -4.89
CA PHE A 125 -1.81 -10.87 -4.93
C PHE A 125 -2.06 -11.86 -6.08
N TYR A 126 -3.30 -12.30 -6.25
CA TYR A 126 -3.69 -13.14 -7.39
C TYR A 126 -3.44 -12.44 -8.73
N ARG A 127 -3.88 -11.18 -8.88
CA ARG A 127 -3.66 -10.37 -10.09
C ARG A 127 -2.19 -10.28 -10.45
N TYR A 128 -1.31 -10.00 -9.48
CA TYR A 128 0.13 -9.97 -9.71
C TYR A 128 0.67 -11.32 -10.19
N THR A 129 0.20 -12.45 -9.64
CA THR A 129 0.61 -13.78 -10.13
C THR A 129 0.20 -14.02 -11.58
N CYS A 130 -1.01 -13.59 -11.98
CA CYS A 130 -1.48 -13.68 -13.35
C CYS A 130 -0.68 -12.77 -14.29
N TYR A 131 -0.37 -11.55 -13.83
CA TYR A 131 0.47 -10.61 -14.57
C TYR A 131 1.85 -11.21 -14.88
N LEU A 132 2.54 -11.79 -13.90
CA LEU A 132 3.82 -12.48 -14.12
C LEU A 132 3.68 -13.64 -15.10
N SER A 133 2.65 -14.47 -14.92
CA SER A 133 2.39 -15.63 -15.80
C SER A 133 2.15 -15.22 -17.24
N SER A 134 1.40 -14.13 -17.48
CA SER A 134 1.11 -13.61 -18.83
C SER A 134 2.38 -13.16 -19.58
N ARG A 135 3.43 -12.83 -18.83
CA ARG A 135 4.75 -12.41 -19.36
C ARG A 135 5.76 -13.54 -19.43
N GLY A 136 5.35 -14.78 -19.13
CA GLY A 136 6.25 -15.93 -19.07
C GLY A 136 7.28 -15.85 -17.94
N ILE A 137 7.05 -15.00 -16.93
CA ILE A 137 7.98 -14.83 -15.81
C ILE A 137 7.71 -15.93 -14.78
N PRO A 138 8.73 -16.70 -14.37
CA PRO A 138 8.58 -17.70 -13.34
C PRO A 138 8.08 -17.08 -12.04
N ILE A 139 6.97 -17.61 -11.53
CA ILE A 139 6.41 -17.16 -10.26
C ILE A 139 7.28 -17.74 -9.13
N PRO A 140 7.82 -16.92 -8.20
CA PRO A 140 8.62 -17.42 -7.10
C PRO A 140 7.89 -18.49 -6.31
N HIS A 141 8.59 -19.57 -5.94
CA HIS A 141 7.98 -20.72 -5.27
C HIS A 141 7.27 -20.32 -3.98
N ASP A 142 7.86 -19.44 -3.18
CA ASP A 142 7.26 -18.94 -1.93
C ASP A 142 5.96 -18.16 -2.19
N LEU A 143 5.88 -17.47 -3.32
CA LEU A 143 4.66 -16.79 -3.79
C LEU A 143 3.55 -17.81 -4.08
N LEU A 144 3.89 -18.92 -4.73
CA LEU A 144 2.96 -20.01 -5.03
C LEU A 144 2.47 -20.67 -3.75
N LEU A 145 3.34 -20.91 -2.77
CA LEU A 145 2.94 -21.49 -1.48
C LEU A 145 1.89 -20.64 -0.76
N ARG A 146 2.08 -19.31 -0.75
CA ARG A 146 1.11 -18.36 -0.19
C ARG A 146 -0.20 -18.37 -0.99
N LYS A 147 -0.14 -18.37 -2.33
CA LYS A 147 -1.32 -18.44 -3.21
C LYS A 147 -2.22 -19.63 -2.88
N TYR A 148 -1.62 -20.81 -2.69
CA TYR A 148 -2.36 -22.05 -2.42
C TYR A 148 -2.56 -22.35 -0.93
N LYS A 149 -2.25 -21.40 -0.03
CA LYS A 149 -2.32 -21.58 1.43
C LYS A 149 -1.64 -22.88 1.89
N MET A 150 -0.54 -23.27 1.25
CA MET A 150 0.19 -24.48 1.61
C MET A 150 1.13 -24.20 2.77
N ASP A 151 1.05 -25.03 3.81
CA ASP A 151 1.99 -24.98 4.94
C ASP A 151 3.43 -25.20 4.40
N PRO A 152 4.39 -24.30 4.71
CA PRO A 152 5.78 -24.42 4.27
C PRO A 152 6.43 -25.78 4.60
N ARG A 153 5.98 -26.44 5.67
CA ARG A 153 6.45 -27.78 6.05
C ARG A 153 5.94 -28.84 5.07
N ARG A 154 4.64 -28.81 4.74
CA ARG A 154 4.03 -29.69 3.74
C ARG A 154 4.58 -29.43 2.33
N ALA A 155 4.94 -28.19 2.03
CA ALA A 155 5.56 -27.80 0.77
C ALA A 155 6.99 -28.36 0.61
N LYS A 156 7.81 -28.33 1.66
CA LYS A 156 9.16 -28.95 1.65
C LYS A 156 9.08 -30.46 1.46
N ASP A 157 8.11 -31.11 2.09
CA ASP A 157 7.89 -32.55 1.92
C ASP A 157 7.36 -32.89 0.52
N ALA A 158 6.49 -32.05 -0.05
CA ALA A 158 5.96 -32.22 -1.40
C ALA A 158 6.98 -31.87 -2.52
N ALA A 159 7.86 -30.90 -2.28
CA ALA A 159 8.97 -30.55 -3.18
C ALA A 159 10.04 -31.67 -3.24
N ARG A 160 10.33 -32.33 -2.11
CA ARG A 160 11.15 -33.55 -2.07
C ARG A 160 10.54 -34.70 -2.88
N GLN A 161 9.22 -34.71 -3.06
CA GLN A 161 8.48 -35.74 -3.80
C GLN A 161 8.19 -35.39 -5.27
N ARG A 162 8.69 -34.26 -5.82
CA ARG A 162 8.45 -33.81 -7.22
C ARG A 162 6.96 -33.75 -7.64
N ASN A 163 6.01 -33.70 -6.69
CA ASN A 163 4.59 -33.90 -6.97
C ASN A 163 3.73 -32.64 -6.92
N VAL A 164 4.30 -31.45 -6.74
CA VAL A 164 3.51 -30.21 -6.75
C VAL A 164 3.42 -29.67 -8.19
N LYS A 165 2.36 -30.04 -8.90
CA LYS A 165 1.94 -29.34 -10.12
C LYS A 165 1.08 -28.15 -9.73
N PHE A 166 1.67 -26.95 -9.73
CA PHE A 166 0.89 -25.72 -9.68
C PHE A 166 0.11 -25.60 -11.00
N LYS A 167 -1.22 -25.56 -10.92
CA LYS A 167 -2.07 -25.30 -12.08
C LYS A 167 -2.13 -23.79 -12.29
N PHE A 168 -1.48 -23.32 -13.36
CA PHE A 168 -1.51 -21.94 -13.81
C PHE A 168 -2.81 -21.64 -14.54
#